data_AF-A0A1B6D4Y9-F1
#
_entry.id   AF-A0A1B6D4Y9-F1
#
_cell.length_a   1.000
_cell.length_b   1.000
_cell.length_c   1.000
_cell.angle_alpha   90.00
_cell.angle_beta   90.00
_cell.angle_gamma   90.00
#
_symmetry.space_group_name_H-M   'P 1'
#
loop_
_entity.id
_entity.type
_entity.pdbx_description
1 polymer ?
#
loop_
_entity_poly.entity_id
_entity_poly.type
_entity_poly.pdbx_seq_one_letter_code
_entity_poly.pdbx_strand_id
1 'polypeptide(L)'
;PAYQAPAYHAPAYQAPAYHAPAYQAPAYHAPLYHAPVAKPVVDYHSHPRYAFNYGVKDTHTGDIKHQTEERDGDVVKGQYSLVEPDGSVRTVEYTADWETGFHAVV
;
A
#
# COMPACT_ATOMS: atom_id res chain seq x y z
N PRO A 1 77.30 -19.82 -44.78
CA PRO A 1 76.94 -21.21 -44.35
C PRO A 1 75.48 -21.26 -43.90
N ALA A 2 74.64 -22.02 -44.61
CA ALA A 2 73.25 -22.24 -44.24
C ALA A 2 73.17 -23.36 -43.19
N TYR A 3 72.58 -23.06 -42.04
CA TYR A 3 72.32 -24.05 -40.99
C TYR A 3 71.10 -24.90 -41.38
N GLN A 4 71.25 -26.23 -41.36
CA GLN A 4 70.12 -27.15 -41.34
C GLN A 4 69.79 -27.52 -39.90
N ALA A 5 68.54 -27.28 -39.49
CA ALA A 5 68.04 -27.63 -38.16
C ALA A 5 67.62 -29.11 -38.11
N PRO A 6 67.80 -29.79 -36.96
CA PRO A 6 67.48 -31.20 -36.80
C PRO A 6 65.96 -31.46 -36.83
N ALA A 7 65.56 -32.55 -37.46
CA ALA A 7 64.18 -33.03 -37.47
C ALA A 7 63.86 -33.76 -36.16
N TYR A 8 62.74 -33.40 -35.54
CA TYR A 8 62.25 -34.03 -34.31
C TYR A 8 61.03 -34.89 -34.64
N HIS A 9 60.98 -36.12 -34.14
CA HIS A 9 59.81 -36.99 -34.26
C HIS A 9 58.96 -36.88 -32.99
N ALA A 10 57.70 -36.47 -33.15
CA ALA A 10 56.76 -36.33 -32.04
C ALA A 10 56.13 -37.68 -31.67
N PRO A 11 55.92 -37.97 -30.37
CA PRO A 11 55.27 -39.20 -29.94
C PRO A 11 53.78 -39.19 -30.30
N ALA A 12 53.28 -40.33 -30.77
CA ALA A 12 51.86 -40.52 -31.04
C ALA A 12 51.11 -40.82 -29.75
N TYR A 13 50.10 -40.00 -29.43
CA TYR A 13 49.21 -40.21 -28.29
C TYR A 13 48.00 -41.06 -28.70
N GLN A 14 47.64 -42.04 -27.88
CA GLN A 14 46.38 -42.78 -27.98
C GLN A 14 45.39 -42.17 -26.98
N ALA A 15 44.24 -41.72 -27.46
CA ALA A 15 43.21 -41.11 -26.63
C ALA A 15 42.36 -42.18 -25.92
N PRO A 16 41.99 -41.99 -24.65
CA PRO A 16 41.14 -42.94 -23.94
C PRO A 16 39.70 -42.91 -24.46
N ALA A 17 39.07 -44.08 -24.54
CA ALA A 17 37.65 -44.20 -24.84
C ALA A 17 36.81 -43.93 -23.57
N TYR A 18 35.83 -43.04 -23.68
CA TYR A 18 34.90 -42.70 -22.60
C TYR A 18 33.53 -43.33 -22.85
N HIS A 19 32.93 -43.90 -21.80
CA HIS A 19 31.52 -44.29 -21.80
C HIS A 19 30.69 -43.20 -21.13
N ALA A 20 29.68 -42.70 -21.83
CA ALA A 20 28.78 -41.68 -21.29
C ALA A 20 27.78 -42.32 -20.31
N PRO A 21 27.48 -41.69 -19.17
CA PRO A 21 26.48 -42.19 -18.24
C PRO A 21 25.08 -42.09 -18.85
N ALA A 22 24.28 -43.14 -18.68
CA ALA A 22 22.87 -43.12 -19.03
C ALA A 22 22.08 -42.39 -17.93
N TYR A 23 21.41 -41.30 -18.28
CA TYR A 23 20.53 -40.57 -17.37
C TYR A 23 19.12 -41.15 -17.40
N GLN A 24 18.54 -41.35 -16.21
CA GLN A 24 17.10 -41.62 -16.04
C GLN A 24 16.41 -40.32 -15.65
N ALA A 25 15.40 -39.92 -16.41
CA ALA A 25 14.61 -38.74 -16.09
C ALA A 25 13.64 -39.03 -14.93
N PRO A 26 13.46 -38.10 -13.97
CA PRO A 26 12.50 -38.28 -12.90
C PRO A 26 11.06 -38.27 -13.43
N ALA A 27 10.21 -39.12 -12.85
CA ALA A 27 8.77 -39.09 -13.08
C ALA A 27 8.12 -38.07 -12.14
N TYR A 28 7.29 -37.19 -12.71
CA TYR A 28 6.53 -36.19 -11.95
C TYR A 28 5.06 -36.58 -11.87
N HIS A 29 4.47 -36.49 -10.67
CA HIS A 29 3.02 -36.58 -10.48
C HIS A 29 2.42 -35.19 -10.43
N ALA A 30 1.33 -34.96 -11.18
CA ALA A 30 0.61 -33.70 -11.15
C ALA A 30 -0.10 -33.52 -9.79
N PRO A 31 -0.10 -32.31 -9.20
CA PRO A 31 -0.79 -32.05 -7.95
C PRO A 31 -2.31 -32.13 -8.15
N LEU A 32 -2.99 -32.81 -7.22
CA LEU A 32 -4.44 -32.78 -7.10
C LEU A 32 -4.85 -31.47 -6.42
N TYR A 33 -5.53 -30.59 -7.17
CA TYR A 33 -6.13 -29.38 -6.63
C TYR A 33 -7.51 -29.67 -6.03
N HIS A 34 -7.69 -29.33 -4.76
CA HIS A 34 -9.01 -29.28 -4.13
C HIS A 34 -9.58 -27.88 -4.33
N ALA A 35 -10.81 -27.78 -4.83
CA ALA A 35 -11.50 -26.50 -4.96
C ALA A 35 -11.75 -25.88 -3.56
N PRO A 36 -11.58 -24.56 -3.38
CA PRO A 36 -11.86 -23.92 -2.10
C PRO A 36 -13.35 -24.04 -1.77
N VAL A 37 -13.64 -24.49 -0.55
CA VAL A 37 -15.01 -24.44 0.01
C VAL A 37 -15.33 -22.97 0.27
N ALA A 38 -16.43 -22.47 -0.31
CA ALA A 38 -16.89 -21.10 -0.09
C ALA A 38 -17.21 -20.89 1.40
N LYS A 39 -16.56 -19.89 2.01
CA LYS A 39 -16.92 -19.44 3.36
C LYS A 39 -18.18 -18.57 3.25
N PRO A 40 -19.09 -18.62 4.25
CA PRO A 40 -20.20 -17.67 4.28
C PRO A 40 -19.64 -16.24 4.32
N VAL A 41 -20.12 -15.39 3.42
CA VAL A 41 -19.87 -13.94 3.47
C VAL A 41 -20.66 -13.42 4.67
N VAL A 42 -19.94 -12.98 5.70
CA VAL A 42 -20.54 -12.23 6.81
C VAL A 42 -20.62 -10.79 6.36
N ASP A 43 -21.85 -10.27 6.18
CA ASP A 43 -22.06 -8.86 5.89
C ASP A 43 -21.80 -8.04 7.16
N TYR A 44 -20.69 -7.29 7.17
CA TYR A 44 -20.32 -6.43 8.29
C TYR A 44 -20.79 -5.00 7.97
N HIS A 45 -22.06 -4.71 8.26
CA HIS A 45 -22.54 -3.33 8.24
C HIS A 45 -22.00 -2.58 9.47
N SER A 46 -20.87 -1.88 9.31
CA SER A 46 -20.36 -0.97 10.33
C SER A 46 -21.15 0.34 10.32
N HIS A 47 -21.58 0.82 11.49
CA HIS A 47 -22.14 2.16 11.67
C HIS A 47 -21.09 3.08 12.31
N PRO A 48 -20.21 3.74 11.55
CA PRO A 48 -19.12 4.53 12.11
C PRO A 48 -19.67 5.70 12.93
N ARG A 49 -19.09 5.92 14.10
CA ARG A 49 -19.45 7.03 15.00
C ARG A 49 -18.21 7.63 15.64
N TYR A 50 -18.14 8.95 15.66
CA TYR A 50 -17.17 9.70 16.44
C TYR A 50 -17.75 11.05 16.82
N ALA A 51 -17.19 11.65 17.87
CA ALA A 51 -17.40 13.05 18.19
C ALA A 51 -16.11 13.61 18.77
N PHE A 52 -15.72 14.81 18.35
CA PHE A 52 -14.58 15.51 18.91
C PHE A 52 -14.84 17.00 18.98
N ASN A 53 -14.09 17.66 19.85
CA ASN A 53 -14.02 19.10 19.93
C ASN A 53 -12.61 19.54 20.32
N TYR A 54 -12.21 20.71 19.84
CA TYR A 54 -11.00 21.37 20.27
C TYR A 54 -11.16 22.88 20.20
N GLY A 55 -10.31 23.59 20.94
CA GLY A 55 -10.24 25.04 20.88
C GLY A 55 -8.81 25.52 21.09
N VAL A 56 -8.51 26.67 20.51
CA VAL A 56 -7.27 27.41 20.76
C VAL A 56 -7.65 28.79 21.28
N LYS A 57 -6.99 29.21 22.34
CA LYS A 57 -7.08 30.57 22.88
C LYS A 57 -5.69 31.05 23.21
N ASP A 58 -4.99 31.51 22.19
CA ASP A 58 -3.67 32.10 22.31
C ASP A 58 -3.76 33.62 22.17
N THR A 59 -3.70 34.32 23.30
CA THR A 59 -3.75 35.78 23.33
C THR A 59 -2.46 36.44 22.86
N HIS A 60 -1.35 35.69 22.77
CA HIS A 60 -0.08 36.23 22.29
C HIS A 60 -0.08 36.34 20.76
N THR A 61 -0.56 35.30 20.07
CA THR A 61 -0.67 35.29 18.60
C THR A 61 -2.01 35.84 18.10
N GLY A 62 -3.03 35.91 18.95
CA GLY A 62 -4.40 36.29 18.58
C GLY A 62 -5.22 35.12 18.02
N ASP A 63 -4.67 33.90 18.04
CA ASP A 63 -5.33 32.70 17.54
C ASP A 63 -6.41 32.24 18.53
N ILE A 64 -7.65 32.62 18.24
CA ILE A 64 -8.84 32.23 19.02
C ILE A 64 -9.82 31.54 18.07
N LYS A 65 -9.92 30.22 18.22
CA LYS A 65 -10.77 29.37 17.39
C LYS A 65 -11.35 28.20 18.16
N HIS A 66 -12.47 27.69 17.69
CA HIS A 66 -13.12 26.52 18.25
C HIS A 66 -13.67 25.64 17.14
N GLN A 67 -13.67 24.32 17.35
CA GLN A 67 -14.19 23.33 16.43
C GLN A 67 -14.93 22.24 17.19
N THR A 68 -16.09 21.85 16.69
CA THR A 68 -16.82 20.64 17.08
C THR A 68 -17.20 19.86 15.84
N GLU A 69 -17.04 18.54 15.85
CA GLU A 69 -17.54 17.69 14.78
C GLU A 69 -18.03 16.36 15.35
N GLU A 70 -19.13 15.88 14.81
CA GLU A 70 -19.66 14.55 15.05
C GLU A 70 -19.95 13.85 13.74
N ARG A 71 -19.74 12.54 13.74
CA ARG A 71 -20.18 11.64 12.68
C ARG A 71 -21.14 10.62 13.25
N ASP A 72 -22.25 10.46 12.55
CA ASP A 72 -23.22 9.42 12.79
C ASP A 72 -23.53 8.70 11.48
N GLY A 73 -22.91 7.52 11.29
CA GLY A 73 -23.06 6.73 10.07
C GLY A 73 -22.48 7.47 8.86
N ASP A 74 -23.35 7.82 7.91
CA ASP A 74 -22.98 8.52 6.69
C ASP A 74 -23.11 10.04 6.79
N VAL A 75 -23.52 10.56 7.95
CA VAL A 75 -23.71 11.99 8.19
C VAL A 75 -22.62 12.53 9.09
N VAL A 76 -21.98 13.63 8.68
CA VAL A 76 -21.05 14.42 9.49
C VAL A 76 -21.66 15.81 9.71
N LYS A 77 -21.61 16.31 10.95
CA LYS A 77 -22.04 17.67 11.30
C LYS A 77 -20.98 18.32 12.14
N GLY A 78 -20.77 19.62 11.94
CA GLY A 78 -19.81 20.34 12.75
C GLY A 78 -19.94 21.84 12.66
N GLN A 79 -19.13 22.50 13.46
CA GLN A 79 -19.04 23.94 13.54
C GLN A 79 -17.59 24.34 13.73
N TYR A 80 -17.13 25.33 12.97
CA TYR A 80 -15.86 26.02 13.18
C TYR A 80 -16.12 27.49 13.53
N SER A 81 -15.40 28.05 14.49
CA SER A 81 -15.41 29.50 14.73
C SER A 81 -14.00 30.07 14.81
N LEU A 82 -13.86 31.31 14.35
CA LEU A 82 -12.61 32.07 14.32
C LEU A 82 -12.88 33.53 14.67
N VAL A 83 -12.14 34.07 15.63
CA VAL A 83 -12.09 35.52 15.87
C VAL A 83 -11.24 36.17 14.78
N GLU A 84 -11.82 37.10 14.03
CA GLU A 84 -11.14 37.87 13.00
C GLU A 84 -10.32 39.03 13.59
N PRO A 85 -9.37 39.61 12.83
CA PRO A 85 -8.55 40.73 13.31
C PRO A 85 -9.35 41.97 13.74
N ASP A 86 -10.56 42.15 13.21
CA ASP A 86 -11.47 43.24 13.59
C ASP A 86 -12.29 42.93 14.85
N GLY A 87 -12.09 41.76 15.45
CA GLY A 87 -12.79 41.28 16.64
C GLY A 87 -14.14 40.60 16.35
N SER A 88 -14.58 40.55 15.09
CA SER A 88 -15.77 39.79 14.72
C SER A 88 -15.52 38.29 14.84
N VAL A 89 -16.60 37.52 14.99
CA VAL A 89 -16.52 36.04 15.05
C VAL A 89 -17.22 35.49 13.84
N ARG A 90 -16.45 34.86 12.95
CA ARG A 90 -17.02 34.03 11.89
C ARG A 90 -17.28 32.64 12.44
N THR A 91 -18.49 32.16 12.21
CA THR A 91 -18.91 30.81 12.60
C THR A 91 -19.42 30.11 11.36
N VAL A 92 -18.85 28.95 11.04
CA VAL A 92 -19.28 28.12 9.92
C VAL A 92 -19.93 26.87 10.48
N GLU A 93 -21.21 26.68 10.23
CA GLU A 93 -21.89 25.40 10.50
C GLU A 93 -21.94 24.59 9.22
N TYR A 94 -21.60 23.30 9.29
CA TYR A 94 -21.53 22.44 8.12
C TYR A 94 -22.16 21.07 8.36
N THR A 95 -22.62 20.46 7.26
CA THR A 95 -23.14 19.10 7.21
C THR A 95 -22.62 18.43 5.94
N ALA A 96 -22.27 17.15 6.03
CA ALA A 96 -21.92 16.32 4.89
C ALA A 96 -22.63 14.99 4.97
N ASP A 97 -23.28 14.59 3.88
CA ASP A 97 -23.90 13.27 3.72
C ASP A 97 -23.76 12.76 2.28
N TRP A 98 -24.16 11.51 2.05
CA TRP A 98 -24.04 10.86 0.74
C TRP A 98 -25.06 11.35 -0.29
N GLU A 99 -26.18 11.94 0.16
CA GLU A 99 -27.31 12.31 -0.69
C GLU A 99 -27.13 13.72 -1.27
N THR A 100 -26.76 14.68 -0.44
CA THR A 100 -26.65 16.09 -0.82
C THR A 100 -25.19 16.57 -0.90
N GLY A 101 -24.25 15.84 -0.29
CA GLY A 101 -22.84 16.20 -0.25
C GLY A 101 -22.55 17.21 0.87
N PHE A 102 -21.52 18.04 0.70
CA PHE A 102 -21.11 19.03 1.70
C PHE A 102 -21.87 20.35 1.56
N HIS A 103 -22.43 20.84 2.66
CA HIS A 103 -23.08 22.14 2.78
C HIS A 103 -22.58 22.90 3.99
N ALA A 104 -22.46 24.22 3.88
CA ALA A 104 -22.06 25.08 4.97
C ALA A 104 -22.80 26.42 4.95
N VAL A 105 -23.01 27.00 6.13
CA VAL A 105 -23.59 28.34 6.34
C VAL A 105 -22.68 29.15 7.25
N VAL A 106 -22.62 30.47 7.03
CA VAL A 106 -21.72 31.43 7.72
C VAL A 106 -22.51 32.62 8.24
#